data_AF-X1DQK4-F1
#
_entry.id   AF-X1DQK4-F1
#
_cell.length_a   1.000
_cell.length_b   1.000
_cell.length_c   1.000
_cell.angle_alpha   90.00
_cell.angle_beta   90.00
_cell.angle_gamma   90.00
#
_symmetry.space_group_name_H-M   'P 1'
#
loop_
_entity.id
_entity.type
_entity.pdbx_description
1 polymer ?
#
loop_
_entity_poly.entity_id
_entity_poly.type
_entity_poly.pdbx_seq_one_letter_code
_entity_poly.pdbx_strand_id
1 'polypeptide(L)'
;MQKIFRSNISARPGVSIYDLRSLAQNEPVEFVSKIEAGVNDGHFKLSEMRDLRSLYHALADVSVPITIEVAGAQRAITASAFPILTGTLAIAAINEAYNAVPAIGGQLVTEMEDSKKITTIAAVHTLDKNIDEVKETEDFPEIGTDEEKVEIRHKRNGRKLTISAESIEENEIADIVTRINALGEIAGEWVEEQTLERVTDYCGSRSTPIEPYVYRPGGTGTQLYNS
;
A
#
# COMPACT_ATOMS: atom_id res chain seq x y z
N MET A 1 17.60 -24.55 30.23
CA MET A 1 18.72 -23.66 30.60
C MET A 1 18.37 -22.25 30.12
N GLN A 2 17.85 -21.40 31.00
CA GLN A 2 17.60 -19.99 30.71
C GLN A 2 18.94 -19.27 30.57
N LYS A 3 19.24 -18.72 29.40
CA LYS A 3 20.38 -17.81 29.23
C LYS A 3 19.91 -16.38 29.46
N ILE A 4 20.60 -15.76 30.40
CA ILE A 4 20.34 -14.48 31.03
C ILE A 4 20.77 -13.37 30.07
N PHE A 5 19.80 -12.53 29.69
CA PHE A 5 19.97 -11.34 28.88
C PHE A 5 20.78 -10.28 29.62
N ARG A 6 21.90 -9.84 29.04
CA ARG A 6 22.66 -8.66 29.47
C ARG A 6 23.25 -7.92 28.27
N SER A 7 22.62 -6.81 27.88
CA SER A 7 23.28 -5.53 27.52
C SER A 7 22.26 -4.54 26.92
N ASN A 8 22.49 -3.25 27.18
CA ASN A 8 21.53 -2.14 27.08
C ASN A 8 21.33 -1.61 25.65
N ILE A 9 20.33 -2.15 24.95
CA ILE A 9 19.68 -1.47 23.82
C ILE A 9 18.19 -1.59 24.07
N SER A 10 17.59 -0.49 24.53
CA SER A 10 16.22 -0.49 25.04
C SER A 10 15.21 -0.28 23.90
N ALA A 11 15.03 -1.30 23.07
CA ALA A 11 13.71 -1.63 22.53
C ALA A 11 13.07 -2.62 23.53
N ARG A 12 12.77 -2.16 24.75
CA ARG A 12 12.48 -2.97 25.97
C ARG A 12 13.53 -4.05 26.34
N PRO A 13 13.50 -4.65 27.55
CA PRO A 13 14.60 -5.46 28.07
C PRO A 13 14.59 -6.86 27.45
N GLY A 14 15.52 -7.14 26.54
CA GLY A 14 15.76 -8.53 26.14
C GLY A 14 16.33 -8.78 24.76
N VAL A 15 16.43 -7.78 23.88
CA VAL A 15 17.04 -8.01 22.56
C VAL A 15 18.20 -7.06 22.37
N SER A 16 19.40 -7.54 22.69
CA SER A 16 20.62 -6.79 22.43
C SER A 16 20.97 -6.83 20.93
N ILE A 17 21.75 -5.85 20.45
CA ILE A 17 22.34 -5.89 19.11
C ILE A 17 23.11 -7.21 18.89
N TYR A 18 23.75 -7.72 19.95
CA TYR A 18 24.46 -9.00 19.89
C TYR A 18 23.51 -10.17 19.64
N ASP A 19 22.34 -10.16 20.26
CA ASP A 19 21.32 -11.20 20.06
C ASP A 19 20.75 -11.12 18.63
N LEU A 20 20.47 -9.91 18.12
CA LEU A 20 20.04 -9.72 16.73
C LEU A 20 21.09 -10.21 15.74
N ARG A 21 22.36 -9.86 15.98
CA ARG A 21 23.48 -10.30 15.13
C ARG A 21 23.64 -11.82 15.18
N SER A 22 23.58 -12.41 16.36
CA SER A 22 23.68 -13.85 16.56
C SER A 22 22.52 -14.58 15.89
N LEU A 23 21.30 -14.05 15.99
CA LEU A 23 20.12 -14.59 15.33
C LEU A 23 20.27 -14.53 13.81
N ALA A 24 20.67 -13.38 13.27
CA ALA A 24 20.90 -13.20 11.84
C ALA A 24 22.02 -14.12 11.28
N GLN A 25 23.06 -14.38 12.06
CA GLN A 25 24.18 -15.24 11.66
C GLN A 25 23.87 -16.74 11.74
N ASN A 26 23.17 -17.18 12.79
CA ASN A 26 22.95 -18.60 13.06
C ASN A 26 21.63 -19.12 12.48
N GLU A 27 20.59 -18.29 12.45
CA GLU A 27 19.22 -18.65 12.05
C GLU A 27 18.63 -17.57 11.12
N PRO A 28 19.21 -17.34 9.92
CA PRO A 28 18.82 -16.22 9.07
C PRO A 28 17.36 -16.26 8.60
N VAL A 29 16.78 -17.45 8.42
CA VAL A 29 15.38 -17.59 8.02
C VAL A 29 14.45 -17.21 9.18
N GLU A 30 14.80 -17.61 10.41
CA GLU A 30 14.01 -17.24 11.59
C GLU A 30 14.21 -15.77 11.99
N PHE A 31 15.34 -15.17 11.63
CA PHE A 31 15.58 -13.75 11.87
C PHE A 31 14.50 -12.87 11.24
N VAL A 32 14.18 -13.10 9.96
CA VAL A 32 13.16 -12.31 9.24
C VAL A 32 11.80 -12.48 9.87
N SER A 33 11.36 -13.72 10.11
CA SER A 33 10.05 -14.00 10.70
C SER A 33 9.91 -13.48 12.13
N LYS A 34 10.96 -13.55 12.95
CA LYS A 34 10.97 -13.00 14.32
C LYS A 34 10.92 -11.46 14.31
N ILE A 35 11.58 -10.81 13.36
CA ILE A 35 11.48 -9.35 13.20
C ILE A 35 10.06 -8.97 12.80
N GLU A 36 9.51 -9.60 11.77
CA GLU A 36 8.14 -9.32 11.31
C GLU A 36 7.11 -9.54 12.43
N ALA A 37 7.19 -10.67 13.13
CA ALA A 37 6.33 -10.94 14.28
C ALA A 37 6.50 -9.88 15.39
N GLY A 38 7.74 -9.57 15.78
CA GLY A 38 7.99 -8.57 16.82
C GLY A 38 7.57 -7.15 16.42
N VAL A 39 7.64 -6.79 15.14
CA VAL A 39 7.12 -5.51 14.64
C VAL A 39 5.60 -5.49 14.70
N ASN A 40 4.93 -6.57 14.25
CA ASN A 40 3.48 -6.69 14.28
C ASN A 40 2.91 -6.69 15.71
N ASP A 41 3.62 -7.31 16.65
CA ASP A 41 3.27 -7.32 18.07
C ASP A 41 3.60 -5.97 18.78
N GLY A 42 4.17 -5.00 18.05
CA GLY A 42 4.55 -3.69 18.57
C GLY A 42 5.76 -3.73 19.51
N HIS A 43 6.55 -4.81 19.49
CA HIS A 43 7.77 -4.97 20.28
C HIS A 43 8.96 -4.23 19.71
N PHE A 44 8.98 -3.99 18.40
CA PHE A 44 10.02 -3.20 17.75
C PHE A 44 9.42 -1.97 17.09
N LYS A 45 9.90 -0.78 17.49
CA LYS A 45 9.57 0.49 16.85
C LYS A 45 10.83 1.23 16.45
N LEU A 46 10.80 1.85 15.26
CA LEU A 46 11.93 2.62 14.77
C LEU A 46 12.26 3.81 15.68
N SER A 47 11.24 4.45 16.24
CA SER A 47 11.37 5.59 17.17
C SER A 47 12.04 5.23 18.50
N GLU A 48 12.07 3.95 18.87
CA GLU A 48 12.71 3.47 20.10
C GLU A 48 14.21 3.18 19.90
N MET A 49 14.68 3.14 18.66
CA MET A 49 16.09 2.92 18.36
C MET A 49 16.88 4.19 18.68
N ARG A 50 17.83 4.11 19.62
CA ARG A 50 18.65 5.26 20.03
C ARG A 50 19.96 5.39 19.27
N ASP A 51 20.44 4.29 18.69
CA ASP A 51 21.77 4.21 18.08
C ASP A 51 21.71 3.41 16.77
N LEU A 52 21.37 4.11 15.70
CA LEU A 52 21.29 3.56 14.36
C LEU A 52 22.68 3.19 13.82
N ARG A 53 23.71 3.93 14.24
CA ARG A 53 25.10 3.71 13.85
C ARG A 53 25.63 2.37 14.39
N SER A 54 25.45 2.10 15.68
CA SER A 54 25.84 0.82 16.26
C SER A 54 25.09 -0.35 15.64
N LEU A 55 23.80 -0.16 15.34
CA LEU A 55 22.98 -1.15 14.64
C LEU A 55 23.52 -1.43 13.23
N TYR A 56 23.88 -0.37 12.49
CA TYR A 56 24.49 -0.47 11.17
C TYR A 56 25.80 -1.27 11.22
N HIS A 57 26.75 -0.87 12.05
CA HIS A 57 28.03 -1.57 12.15
C HIS A 57 27.90 -3.04 12.61
N ALA A 58 26.86 -3.37 13.37
CA ALA A 58 26.66 -4.73 13.83
C ALA A 58 26.02 -5.66 12.79
N LEU A 59 25.17 -5.13 11.91
CA LEU A 59 24.32 -5.91 11.02
C LEU A 59 24.64 -5.72 9.53
N ALA A 60 25.37 -4.66 9.14
CA ALA A 60 25.69 -4.37 7.74
C ALA A 60 26.40 -5.54 7.04
N ASP A 61 27.34 -6.19 7.72
CA ASP A 61 28.13 -7.30 7.18
C ASP A 61 27.43 -8.67 7.30
N VAL A 62 26.26 -8.75 7.94
CA VAL A 62 25.55 -10.02 8.13
C VAL A 62 24.63 -10.26 6.95
N SER A 63 24.92 -11.32 6.20
CA SER A 63 24.16 -11.71 5.01
C SER A 63 23.03 -12.68 5.37
N VAL A 64 21.82 -12.35 4.96
CA VAL A 64 20.59 -13.11 5.21
C VAL A 64 19.96 -13.50 3.87
N PRO A 65 19.77 -14.81 3.58
CA PRO A 65 18.96 -15.24 2.44
C PRO A 65 17.50 -14.83 2.61
N ILE A 66 16.96 -14.15 1.61
CA ILE A 66 15.54 -13.77 1.52
C ILE A 66 14.98 -14.18 0.16
N THR A 67 13.69 -14.50 0.13
CA THR A 67 12.96 -14.76 -1.11
C THR A 67 12.18 -13.51 -1.50
N ILE A 68 12.46 -12.97 -2.67
CA ILE A 68 11.70 -11.84 -3.23
C ILE A 68 10.92 -12.29 -4.47
N GLU A 69 9.73 -11.74 -4.64
CA GLU A 69 8.97 -11.91 -5.87
C GLU A 69 9.33 -10.79 -6.84
N VAL A 70 9.91 -11.15 -7.99
CA VAL A 70 10.24 -10.20 -9.06
C VAL A 70 9.57 -10.67 -10.33
N ALA A 71 8.60 -9.87 -10.81
CA ALA A 71 7.85 -10.15 -12.04
C ALA A 71 7.18 -11.54 -12.06
N GLY A 72 6.56 -11.95 -10.94
CA GLY A 72 5.83 -13.23 -10.83
C GLY A 72 6.72 -14.46 -10.64
N ALA A 73 8.04 -14.29 -10.46
CA ALA A 73 8.96 -15.36 -10.14
C ALA A 73 9.58 -15.13 -8.75
N GLN A 74 9.58 -16.18 -7.92
CA GLN A 74 10.30 -16.17 -6.65
C GLN A 74 11.80 -16.33 -6.91
N ARG A 75 12.60 -15.41 -6.38
CA ARG A 75 14.07 -15.44 -6.45
C ARG A 75 14.64 -15.38 -5.05
N ALA A 76 15.53 -16.32 -4.74
CA ALA A 76 16.36 -16.23 -3.55
C ALA A 76 17.48 -15.22 -3.80
N ILE A 77 17.56 -14.18 -2.97
CA ILE A 77 18.64 -13.21 -2.96
C ILE A 77 19.27 -13.16 -1.57
N THR A 78 20.52 -12.76 -1.50
CA THR A 78 21.19 -12.50 -0.23
C THR A 78 21.19 -11.00 0.01
N ALA A 79 20.62 -10.56 1.13
CA ALA A 79 20.59 -9.17 1.53
C ALA A 79 21.24 -8.98 2.90
N SER A 80 21.67 -7.76 3.21
CA SER A 80 22.21 -7.45 4.53
C SER A 80 21.09 -7.44 5.58
N ALA A 81 21.38 -7.90 6.79
CA ALA A 81 20.44 -7.92 7.91
C ALA A 81 19.97 -6.52 8.32
N PHE A 82 20.84 -5.50 8.15
CA PHE A 82 20.50 -4.12 8.52
C PHE A 82 19.34 -3.54 7.68
N PRO A 83 19.42 -3.49 6.33
CA PRO A 83 18.31 -3.01 5.51
C PRO A 83 17.00 -3.78 5.70
N ILE A 84 17.07 -5.09 5.99
CA ILE A 84 15.87 -5.89 6.27
C ILE A 84 15.20 -5.36 7.55
N LEU A 85 15.93 -5.32 8.66
CA LEU A 85 15.40 -4.85 9.94
C LEU A 85 14.86 -3.41 9.84
N THR A 86 15.68 -2.48 9.33
CA THR A 86 15.29 -1.07 9.24
C THR A 86 14.17 -0.86 8.24
N GLY A 87 14.12 -1.65 7.16
CA GLY A 87 13.06 -1.61 6.16
C GLY A 87 11.72 -2.05 6.75
N THR A 88 11.68 -3.17 7.45
CA THR A 88 10.46 -3.66 8.11
C THR A 88 9.94 -2.66 9.14
N LEU A 89 10.83 -2.05 9.93
CA LEU A 89 10.46 -1.02 10.90
C LEU A 89 9.96 0.27 10.26
N ALA A 90 10.61 0.70 9.17
CA ALA A 90 10.18 1.86 8.42
C ALA A 90 8.78 1.63 7.82
N ILE A 91 8.53 0.47 7.21
CA ILE A 91 7.21 0.11 6.66
C ILE A 91 6.15 0.14 7.76
N ALA A 92 6.42 -0.43 8.93
CA ALA A 92 5.48 -0.41 10.03
C ALA A 92 5.19 1.02 10.53
N ALA A 93 6.21 1.87 10.62
CA ALA A 93 6.02 3.28 10.99
C ALA A 93 5.22 4.07 9.93
N ILE A 94 5.46 3.82 8.63
CA ILE A 94 4.65 4.41 7.53
C ILE A 94 3.19 3.98 7.68
N ASN A 95 2.94 2.69 7.92
CA ASN A 95 1.58 2.17 8.07
C ASN A 95 0.90 2.72 9.32
N GLU A 96 1.62 2.87 10.43
CA GLU A 96 1.11 3.51 11.65
C GLU A 96 0.70 4.96 11.39
N ALA A 97 1.55 5.73 10.71
CA ALA A 97 1.25 7.13 10.34
C ALA A 97 0.10 7.23 9.34
N TYR A 98 0.05 6.35 8.32
CA TYR A 98 -1.03 6.28 7.34
C TYR A 98 -2.39 6.03 8.00
N ASN A 99 -2.46 5.05 8.92
CA ASN A 99 -3.70 4.70 9.61
C ASN A 99 -4.12 5.73 10.67
N ALA A 100 -3.20 6.60 11.11
CA ALA A 100 -3.49 7.65 12.06
C ALA A 100 -4.21 8.85 11.42
N VAL A 101 -4.14 9.00 10.10
CA VAL A 101 -4.84 10.06 9.36
C VAL A 101 -6.35 9.84 9.47
N PRO A 102 -7.12 10.78 10.05
CA PRO A 102 -8.58 10.68 10.06
C PRO A 102 -9.13 10.76 8.64
N ALA A 103 -9.74 9.67 8.17
CA ALA A 103 -10.30 9.55 6.84
C ALA A 103 -11.78 9.13 6.90
N ILE A 104 -12.63 9.80 6.13
CA ILE A 104 -14.04 9.42 5.95
C ILE A 104 -14.28 8.76 4.59
N GLY A 105 -13.36 8.90 3.63
CA GLY A 105 -13.48 8.38 2.28
C GLY A 105 -13.80 6.88 2.24
N GLY A 106 -13.12 6.08 3.07
CA GLY A 106 -13.37 4.63 3.18
C GLY A 106 -14.77 4.25 3.69
N GLN A 107 -15.49 5.16 4.32
CA GLN A 107 -16.89 4.94 4.73
C GLN A 107 -17.89 5.28 3.62
N LEU A 108 -17.45 6.03 2.61
CA LEU A 108 -18.28 6.50 1.49
C LEU A 108 -18.19 5.60 0.26
N VAL A 109 -17.21 4.70 0.22
CA VAL A 109 -16.93 3.84 -0.93
C VAL A 109 -16.83 2.37 -0.52
N THR A 110 -17.10 1.48 -1.48
CA THR A 110 -16.87 0.05 -1.32
C THR A 110 -15.58 -0.34 -2.02
N GLU A 111 -14.68 -1.00 -1.30
CA GLU A 111 -13.45 -1.54 -1.88
C GLU A 111 -13.77 -2.74 -2.79
N MET A 112 -13.24 -2.71 -4.01
CA MET A 112 -13.34 -3.82 -4.95
C MET A 112 -11.93 -4.29 -5.28
N GLU A 113 -11.65 -5.57 -4.99
CA GLU A 113 -10.38 -6.17 -5.36
C GLU A 113 -10.29 -6.31 -6.89
N ASP A 114 -9.21 -5.79 -7.46
CA ASP A 114 -8.95 -5.89 -8.89
C ASP A 114 -7.45 -6.01 -9.17
N SER A 115 -7.11 -6.89 -10.11
CA SER A 115 -5.75 -7.16 -10.56
C SER A 115 -5.46 -6.57 -11.95
N LYS A 116 -6.47 -6.03 -12.63
CA LYS A 116 -6.33 -5.49 -13.98
C LYS A 116 -5.90 -4.03 -13.90
N LYS A 117 -5.16 -3.58 -14.92
CA LYS A 117 -4.78 -2.16 -15.07
C LYS A 117 -5.96 -1.28 -15.45
N ILE A 118 -6.90 -1.85 -16.20
CA ILE A 118 -8.14 -1.20 -16.64
C ILE A 118 -9.26 -2.21 -16.37
N THR A 119 -10.28 -1.76 -15.65
CA THR A 119 -11.47 -2.56 -15.41
C THR A 119 -12.69 -1.87 -15.97
N THR A 120 -13.43 -2.63 -16.77
CA THR A 120 -14.67 -2.20 -17.37
C THR A 120 -15.81 -2.82 -16.60
N ILE A 121 -16.66 -1.99 -16.01
CA ILE A 121 -17.91 -2.41 -15.38
C ILE A 121 -19.02 -2.11 -16.39
N ALA A 122 -19.78 -3.14 -16.77
CA ALA A 122 -20.95 -2.98 -17.61
C ALA A 122 -22.20 -2.95 -16.72
N ALA A 123 -23.05 -1.96 -16.90
CA ALA A 123 -24.35 -1.86 -16.25
C ALA A 123 -25.45 -1.86 -17.33
N VAL A 124 -26.46 -2.71 -17.14
CA VAL A 124 -27.65 -2.73 -18.00
C VAL A 124 -28.59 -1.64 -17.52
N HIS A 125 -28.79 -0.60 -18.34
CA HIS A 125 -29.49 0.61 -17.91
C HIS A 125 -31.02 0.50 -18.10
N THR A 126 -31.47 -0.33 -19.04
CA THR A 126 -32.88 -0.54 -19.34
C THR A 126 -33.13 -1.99 -19.73
N LEU A 127 -33.80 -2.74 -18.86
CA LEU A 127 -34.56 -3.92 -19.26
C LEU A 127 -35.79 -3.38 -19.99
N ASP A 128 -35.90 -3.63 -21.29
CA ASP A 128 -37.14 -3.34 -22.00
C ASP A 128 -38.24 -4.22 -21.40
N LYS A 129 -39.17 -3.58 -20.68
CA LYS A 129 -40.30 -4.25 -20.02
C LYS A 129 -41.56 -4.22 -20.87
N ASN A 130 -41.48 -3.65 -22.07
CA ASN A 130 -42.61 -3.59 -22.97
C ASN A 130 -42.76 -4.94 -23.66
N ILE A 131 -43.89 -5.61 -23.38
CA ILE A 131 -44.30 -6.82 -24.09
C ILE A 131 -45.25 -6.36 -25.17
N ASP A 132 -44.81 -6.36 -26.42
CA ASP A 132 -45.66 -6.06 -27.56
C ASP A 132 -46.52 -7.28 -27.93
N GLU A 133 -47.81 -7.06 -28.19
CA GLU A 133 -48.71 -8.11 -28.68
C GLU A 133 -48.43 -8.37 -30.17
N VAL A 134 -47.84 -9.53 -30.46
CA VAL A 134 -47.52 -9.96 -31.83
C VAL A 134 -48.66 -10.84 -32.36
N LYS A 135 -49.10 -10.57 -33.59
CA LYS A 135 -50.15 -11.35 -34.25
C LYS A 135 -49.60 -12.72 -34.66
N GLU A 136 -50.46 -13.74 -34.65
CA GLU A 136 -50.08 -15.06 -35.13
C GLU A 136 -49.54 -14.98 -36.57
N THR A 137 -48.40 -15.63 -36.84
CA THR A 137 -47.58 -15.65 -38.07
C THR A 137 -46.54 -14.54 -38.28
N GLU A 138 -46.40 -13.58 -37.36
CA GLU A 138 -45.27 -12.63 -37.37
C GLU A 138 -44.15 -13.06 -36.40
N ASP A 139 -42.90 -12.78 -36.76
CA ASP A 139 -41.74 -13.02 -35.90
C ASP A 139 -41.72 -12.02 -34.74
N PHE A 140 -41.36 -12.49 -33.54
CA PHE A 140 -41.26 -11.63 -32.36
C PHE A 140 -40.16 -10.56 -32.54
N PRO A 141 -40.38 -9.31 -32.10
CA PRO A 141 -39.34 -8.29 -32.15
C PRO A 141 -38.17 -8.65 -31.23
N GLU A 142 -36.94 -8.42 -31.71
CA GLU A 142 -35.73 -8.60 -30.92
C GLU A 142 -35.62 -7.50 -29.86
N ILE A 143 -35.50 -7.89 -28.59
CA ILE A 143 -35.25 -6.96 -27.50
C ILE A 143 -33.74 -6.70 -27.40
N GLY A 144 -33.33 -5.47 -27.65
CA GLY A 144 -31.96 -5.00 -27.40
C GLY A 144 -31.76 -4.65 -25.94
N THR A 145 -30.62 -5.03 -25.37
CA THR A 145 -30.18 -4.55 -24.05
C THR A 145 -29.22 -3.39 -24.27
N ASP A 146 -29.56 -2.20 -23.77
CA ASP A 146 -28.62 -1.07 -23.78
C ASP A 146 -27.63 -1.23 -22.61
N GLU A 147 -26.36 -1.40 -22.96
CA GLU A 147 -25.27 -1.62 -22.02
C GLU A 147 -24.45 -0.34 -21.88
N GLU A 148 -24.43 0.20 -20.67
CA GLU A 148 -23.49 1.25 -20.33
C GLU A 148 -22.17 0.63 -19.84
N LYS A 149 -21.04 1.14 -20.35
CA LYS A 149 -19.70 0.73 -19.93
C LYS A 149 -18.98 1.86 -19.22
N VAL A 150 -18.48 1.57 -18.02
CA VAL A 150 -17.65 2.46 -17.21
C VAL A 150 -16.24 1.87 -17.14
N GLU A 151 -15.22 2.66 -17.48
CA GLU A 151 -13.82 2.26 -17.36
C GLU A 151 -13.15 2.89 -16.14
N ILE A 152 -12.56 2.06 -15.29
CA ILE A 152 -11.71 2.44 -14.16
C ILE A 152 -10.26 2.17 -14.55
N ARG A 153 -9.39 3.17 -14.40
CA ARG A 153 -7.95 3.05 -14.69
C ARG A 153 -7.14 3.13 -13.40
N HIS A 154 -6.32 2.11 -13.17
CA HIS A 154 -5.44 2.05 -12.01
C HIS A 154 -4.13 2.80 -12.25
N LYS A 155 -3.75 3.68 -11.33
CA LYS A 155 -2.48 4.41 -11.34
C LYS A 155 -1.65 4.05 -10.12
N ARG A 156 -0.37 3.75 -10.35
CA ARG A 156 0.61 3.54 -9.27
C ARG A 156 1.20 4.88 -8.88
N ASN A 157 0.81 5.37 -7.71
CA ASN A 157 1.41 6.55 -7.09
C ASN A 157 2.34 6.10 -5.97
N GLY A 158 3.49 6.76 -5.84
CA GLY A 158 4.46 6.42 -4.81
C GLY A 158 5.57 7.45 -4.73
N ARG A 159 6.30 7.42 -3.61
CA ARG A 159 7.47 8.25 -3.36
C ARG A 159 8.60 7.37 -2.84
N LYS A 160 9.84 7.78 -3.11
CA LYS A 160 11.03 7.08 -2.62
C LYS A 160 11.64 7.86 -1.47
N LEU A 161 11.79 7.21 -0.33
CA LEU A 161 12.63 7.72 0.76
C LEU A 161 14.07 7.23 0.54
N THR A 162 15.03 8.15 0.55
CA THR A 162 16.45 7.82 0.48
C THR A 162 17.11 8.25 1.78
N ILE A 163 17.75 7.31 2.46
CA ILE A 163 18.53 7.54 3.68
C ILE A 163 20.00 7.42 3.28
N SER A 164 20.80 8.47 3.50
CA SER A 164 22.23 8.46 3.19
C SER A 164 23.01 7.71 4.26
N ALA A 165 24.20 7.23 3.91
CA ALA A 165 25.12 6.66 4.89
C ALA A 165 25.55 7.70 5.94
N GLU A 166 25.71 8.96 5.52
CA GLU A 166 26.05 10.09 6.39
C GLU A 166 25.00 10.28 7.50
N SER A 167 23.70 10.28 7.17
CA SER A 167 22.63 10.38 8.17
C SER A 167 22.61 9.21 9.16
N ILE A 168 23.09 8.03 8.74
CA ILE A 168 23.25 6.87 9.62
C ILE A 168 24.46 7.07 10.55
N GLU A 169 25.58 7.56 10.02
CA GLU A 169 26.80 7.83 10.79
C GLU A 169 26.64 8.96 11.81
N GLU A 170 25.88 9.99 11.47
CA GLU A 170 25.51 11.12 12.34
C GLU A 170 24.37 10.78 13.31
N ASN A 171 23.80 9.56 13.20
CA ASN A 171 22.72 9.06 14.05
C ASN A 171 21.47 9.96 14.05
N GLU A 172 21.08 10.47 12.87
CA GLU A 172 19.95 11.38 12.66
C GLU A 172 18.58 10.65 12.72
N ILE A 173 18.40 9.72 13.65
CA ILE A 173 17.22 8.86 13.64
C ILE A 173 15.91 9.64 13.83
N ALA A 174 15.95 10.74 14.58
CA ALA A 174 14.78 11.60 14.77
C ALA A 174 14.32 12.24 13.46
N ASP A 175 15.25 12.70 12.61
CA ASP A 175 14.91 13.28 11.31
C ASP A 175 14.39 12.20 10.34
N ILE A 176 15.03 11.03 10.35
CA ILE A 176 14.58 9.87 9.55
C ILE A 176 13.15 9.48 9.92
N VAL A 177 12.85 9.32 11.21
CA VAL A 177 11.51 8.97 11.70
C VAL A 177 10.50 10.06 11.34
N THR A 178 10.88 11.34 11.46
CA THR A 178 10.00 12.45 11.07
C THR A 178 9.63 12.40 9.59
N ARG A 179 10.60 12.14 8.70
CA ARG A 179 10.35 11.99 7.26
C ARG A 179 9.51 10.77 6.93
N ILE A 180 9.71 9.67 7.65
CA ILE A 180 8.93 8.44 7.51
C ILE A 180 7.46 8.69 7.88
N ASN A 181 7.21 9.35 9.01
CA ASN A 181 5.86 9.68 9.45
C ASN A 181 5.18 10.64 8.47
N ALA A 182 5.87 11.70 8.06
CA ALA A 182 5.36 12.64 7.06
C ALA A 182 5.01 11.94 5.73
N LEU A 183 5.78 10.92 5.34
CA LEU A 183 5.48 10.13 4.14
C LEU A 183 4.17 9.34 4.29
N GLY A 184 3.93 8.73 5.45
CA GLY A 184 2.69 8.02 5.76
C GLY A 184 1.49 8.96 5.80
N GLU A 185 1.63 10.12 6.44
CA GLU A 185 0.60 11.18 6.48
C GLU A 185 0.23 11.67 5.07
N ILE A 186 1.23 12.03 4.26
CA ILE A 186 1.01 12.46 2.86
C ILE A 186 0.30 11.37 2.05
N ALA A 187 0.63 10.10 2.26
CA ALA A 187 -0.02 8.99 1.57
C ALA A 187 -1.50 8.87 1.98
N GLY A 188 -1.81 9.00 3.26
CA GLY A 188 -3.17 8.98 3.79
C GLY A 188 -4.00 10.16 3.28
N GLU A 189 -3.47 11.38 3.38
CA GLU A 189 -4.10 12.60 2.87
C GLU A 189 -4.37 12.51 1.36
N TRP A 190 -3.41 12.02 0.58
CA TRP A 190 -3.57 11.86 -0.86
C TRP A 190 -4.69 10.88 -1.22
N VAL A 191 -4.79 9.74 -0.51
CA VAL A 191 -5.87 8.78 -0.75
C VAL A 191 -7.22 9.38 -0.38
N GLU A 192 -7.30 10.10 0.74
CA GLU A 192 -8.52 10.76 1.19
C GLU A 192 -8.97 11.85 0.21
N GLU A 193 -8.07 12.76 -0.17
CA GLU A 193 -8.32 13.83 -1.16
C GLU A 193 -8.85 13.21 -2.46
N GLN A 194 -8.16 12.20 -2.99
CA GLN A 194 -8.55 11.52 -4.21
C GLN A 194 -9.88 10.77 -4.10
N THR A 195 -10.26 10.31 -2.91
CA THR A 195 -11.55 9.67 -2.68
C THR A 195 -12.66 10.71 -2.59
N LEU A 196 -12.45 11.79 -1.84
CA LEU A 196 -13.42 12.87 -1.68
C LEU A 196 -13.67 13.61 -2.99
N GLU A 197 -12.63 13.92 -3.77
CA GLU A 197 -12.78 14.53 -5.10
C GLU A 197 -13.64 13.65 -6.02
N ARG A 198 -13.50 12.33 -5.92
CA ARG A 198 -14.32 11.38 -6.68
C ARG A 198 -15.73 11.21 -6.12
N VAL A 199 -15.94 11.25 -4.81
CA VAL A 199 -17.31 11.14 -4.27
C VAL A 199 -18.11 12.41 -4.53
N THR A 200 -17.47 13.58 -4.47
CA THR A 200 -18.11 14.89 -4.64
C THR A 200 -18.23 15.32 -6.11
N ASP A 201 -17.71 14.52 -7.05
CA ASP A 201 -17.56 14.89 -8.46
C ASP A 201 -16.96 16.29 -8.63
N TYR A 202 -15.88 16.57 -7.87
CA TYR A 202 -15.31 17.92 -7.75
C TYR A 202 -14.89 18.53 -9.10
N CYS A 203 -14.29 17.71 -9.97
CA CYS A 203 -13.89 18.13 -11.32
C CYS A 203 -15.06 18.13 -12.33
N GLY A 204 -16.24 17.70 -11.91
CA GLY A 204 -17.43 17.56 -12.74
C GLY A 204 -17.29 16.43 -13.76
N SER A 205 -18.30 15.58 -13.83
CA SER A 205 -18.54 14.64 -14.95
C SER A 205 -18.69 15.37 -16.30
N ARG A 206 -18.74 16.71 -16.27
CA ARG A 206 -18.78 17.61 -17.41
C ARG A 206 -17.37 18.14 -17.73
N SER A 207 -16.90 17.79 -18.92
CA SER A 207 -16.13 18.66 -19.82
C SER A 207 -14.60 18.80 -19.71
N THR A 208 -13.89 18.18 -18.78
CA THR A 208 -12.41 18.15 -18.82
C THR A 208 -11.83 16.74 -19.00
N PRO A 209 -10.83 16.55 -19.91
CA PRO A 209 -10.12 15.28 -20.05
C PRO A 209 -9.21 14.97 -18.85
N ILE A 210 -9.04 15.93 -17.93
CA ILE A 210 -8.12 15.90 -16.80
C ILE A 210 -8.79 15.12 -15.65
N GLU A 211 -8.07 14.11 -15.14
CA GLU A 211 -8.44 13.35 -13.94
C GLU A 211 -8.31 14.21 -12.67
N PRO A 212 -9.05 13.92 -11.60
CA PRO A 212 -9.93 12.76 -11.40
C PRO A 212 -11.39 12.97 -11.84
N TYR A 213 -11.99 11.93 -12.42
CA TYR A 213 -13.43 11.89 -12.75
C TYR A 213 -14.03 10.58 -12.22
N VAL A 214 -15.29 10.65 -11.78
CA VAL A 214 -16.00 9.55 -11.10
C VAL A 214 -16.61 8.59 -12.11
N TYR A 215 -17.21 9.16 -13.16
CA TYR A 215 -18.09 8.44 -14.07
C TYR A 215 -17.97 9.02 -15.47
N ARG A 216 -17.73 8.15 -16.46
CA ARG A 216 -17.70 8.49 -17.89
C ARG A 216 -18.58 7.51 -18.66
N PRO A 217 -19.85 7.85 -18.94
CA PRO A 217 -20.70 7.03 -19.80
C PRO A 217 -20.00 6.83 -21.15
N GLY A 218 -19.81 5.57 -21.55
CA GLY A 218 -19.19 5.20 -22.84
C GLY A 218 -17.75 5.68 -23.04
N GLY A 219 -17.03 6.03 -21.95
CA GLY A 219 -15.63 6.46 -22.02
C GLY A 219 -15.40 7.89 -22.54
N THR A 220 -16.45 8.67 -22.79
CA THR A 220 -16.35 10.06 -23.27
C THR A 220 -17.18 11.02 -22.41
N GLY A 221 -16.62 12.18 -22.04
CA GLY A 221 -17.22 13.13 -21.09
C GLY A 221 -18.44 13.91 -21.59
N THR A 222 -19.07 13.50 -22.69
CA THR A 222 -20.14 14.25 -23.38
C THR A 222 -21.45 13.48 -23.56
N GLN A 223 -21.52 12.19 -23.21
CA GLN A 223 -22.71 11.38 -23.51
C GLN A 223 -23.90 11.60 -22.57
N LEU A 224 -23.70 12.23 -21.41
CA LEU A 224 -24.72 12.35 -20.36
C LEU A 224 -25.89 13.32 -20.70
N TYR A 225 -25.84 14.04 -21.83
CA TYR A 225 -26.84 15.07 -22.19
C TYR A 225 -27.43 14.96 -23.60
N ASN A 226 -27.21 13.85 -24.31
CA ASN A 226 -27.87 13.61 -25.59
C ASN A 226 -29.07 12.68 -25.40
N SER A 227 -30.12 13.21 -24.78
CA SER A 227 -31.47 12.65 -24.83
C SER A 227 -32.48 13.74 -25.20
#